data_AF-A0AAD5WCD1-F1
#
_entry.id   AF-A0AAD5WCD1-F1
#
_cell.length_a   1.000
_cell.length_b   1.000
_cell.length_c   1.000
_cell.angle_alpha   90.00
_cell.angle_beta   90.00
_cell.angle_gamma   90.00
#
_symmetry.space_group_name_H-M   'P 1'
#
loop_
_entity.id
_entity.type
_entity.pdbx_description
1 polymer ?
#
loop_
_entity_poly.entity_id
_entity_poly.type
_entity_poly.pdbx_seq_one_letter_code
_entity_poly.pdbx_strand_id
1 'polypeptide(L)'
;MHENKITTLQAVRTTFTVVALSHVLLLLLPSTTKTAESATLHPECPDNCGGISIPYPFGIGANCSMSEYFNISCNKTDNGTSTPYIRDLKFFNINLSLGQARVESTISFQCYNITIKGVYPGIDWWWNLSETPYRYNHELNKFVVIGCDTLAYLNFSNGLYSYLGGCVSKCGNVESLTNGSCSGIGCCQISIPEGTNKISVYFDERYNNSEVYGFDPCGYAMLTEDETFTFNTNYITTDQLLLQNTSAIIDWAIGNTTCDIAKADNSSYACRSAKSVCLNSSSGLGYLCNCSDGYQGNPYLEGGCQDINECAEQKPCSKPGKCHNTEGGYHCSCPFGWRKESNYACELNLALILGTCASIVALSFLALGIYVVLARRKLSKMMEKYFEQHGGWILLEKIKSSQGLGFTIFTKQQVEKATNNFDSPIFSAMEVMERSTKEQ
;
A
#
# COMPACT_ATOMS: atom_id res chain seq x y z
N MET A 1 44.02 68.96 -35.86
CA MET A 1 43.15 67.90 -35.29
C MET A 1 41.84 67.86 -36.07
N HIS A 2 41.76 67.15 -37.20
CA HIS A 2 40.44 66.73 -37.71
C HIS A 2 40.41 65.57 -38.73
N GLU A 3 41.54 64.97 -39.13
CA GLU A 3 41.56 63.93 -40.18
C GLU A 3 41.88 62.50 -39.73
N ASN A 4 42.05 62.23 -38.43
CA ASN A 4 42.37 60.88 -37.93
C ASN A 4 41.23 60.18 -37.16
N LYS A 5 39.97 60.60 -37.34
CA LYS A 5 38.82 59.96 -36.68
C LYS A 5 37.82 59.28 -37.62
N ILE A 6 37.98 59.36 -38.93
CA ILE A 6 37.00 58.82 -39.90
C ILE A 6 37.36 57.40 -40.36
N THR A 7 38.64 57.01 -40.35
CA THR A 7 39.11 55.69 -40.80
C THR A 7 38.87 54.56 -39.81
N THR A 8 38.66 54.85 -38.52
CA THR A 8 38.36 53.84 -37.49
C THR A 8 36.88 53.46 -37.38
N LEU A 9 35.96 54.26 -37.94
CA LEU A 9 34.51 53.94 -37.89
C LEU A 9 34.03 53.04 -39.04
N GLN A 10 34.77 52.97 -40.16
CA GLN A 10 34.41 52.10 -41.28
C GLN A 10 34.88 50.65 -41.10
N ALA A 11 35.92 50.38 -40.31
CA ALA A 11 36.40 49.02 -40.04
C ALA A 11 35.55 48.24 -39.00
N VAL A 12 34.84 48.97 -38.11
CA VAL A 12 33.99 48.36 -37.07
C VAL A 12 32.60 47.99 -37.61
N ARG A 13 32.13 48.67 -38.67
CA ARG A 13 30.82 48.38 -39.28
C ARG A 13 30.83 47.15 -40.18
N THR A 14 31.94 46.85 -40.85
CA THR A 14 32.10 45.64 -41.68
C THR A 14 32.42 44.39 -40.87
N THR A 15 33.02 44.51 -39.69
CA THR A 15 33.23 43.36 -38.78
C THR A 15 31.93 42.95 -38.07
N PHE A 16 31.04 43.89 -37.75
CA PHE A 16 29.74 43.56 -37.15
C PHE A 16 28.73 42.92 -38.12
N THR A 17 28.76 43.27 -39.41
CA THR A 17 27.85 42.66 -40.40
C THR A 17 28.25 41.23 -40.78
N VAL A 18 29.54 40.89 -40.76
CA VAL A 18 30.03 39.53 -41.05
C VAL A 18 29.80 38.56 -39.89
N VAL A 19 29.83 39.04 -38.64
CA VAL A 19 29.53 38.21 -37.45
C VAL A 19 28.02 37.99 -37.26
N ALA A 20 27.17 38.95 -37.64
CA ALA A 20 25.72 38.77 -37.58
C ALA A 20 25.20 37.77 -38.63
N LEU A 21 25.81 37.72 -39.83
CA LEU A 21 25.43 36.77 -40.88
C LEU A 21 25.92 35.33 -40.59
N SER A 22 27.02 35.15 -39.87
CA SER A 22 27.49 33.80 -39.47
C SER A 22 26.68 33.19 -38.32
N HIS A 23 26.03 34.01 -37.48
CA HIS A 23 25.14 33.53 -36.42
C HIS A 23 23.72 33.23 -36.91
N VAL A 24 23.25 33.88 -37.99
CA VAL A 24 21.94 33.56 -38.59
C VAL A 24 22.00 32.30 -39.46
N LEU A 25 23.15 31.98 -40.07
CA LEU A 25 23.30 30.77 -40.89
C LEU A 25 23.46 29.47 -40.08
N LEU A 26 23.83 29.55 -38.79
CA LEU A 26 23.87 28.37 -37.89
C LEU A 26 22.50 27.96 -37.32
N LEU A 27 21.46 28.78 -37.50
CA LEU A 27 20.09 28.50 -37.01
C LEU A 27 19.20 27.79 -38.04
N LEU A 28 19.73 27.43 -39.22
CA LEU A 28 19.00 26.76 -40.30
C LEU A 28 19.56 25.37 -40.64
N LEU A 29 20.40 24.79 -39.79
CA LEU A 29 20.67 23.36 -39.88
C LEU A 29 19.43 22.62 -39.37
N PRO A 30 18.80 21.74 -40.18
CA PRO A 30 17.76 20.87 -39.66
C PRO A 30 18.42 20.01 -38.58
N SER A 31 18.08 20.29 -37.32
CA SER A 31 18.28 19.34 -36.25
C SER A 31 17.61 18.06 -36.72
N THR A 32 18.38 17.06 -37.12
CA THR A 32 17.90 15.69 -37.17
C THR A 32 17.68 15.30 -35.71
N THR A 33 16.58 15.77 -35.13
CA THR A 33 15.97 15.08 -34.02
C THR A 33 15.66 13.71 -34.59
N LYS A 34 16.52 12.73 -34.29
CA LYS A 34 16.06 11.36 -34.20
C LYS A 34 14.88 11.45 -33.23
N THR A 35 13.68 11.41 -33.78
CA THR A 35 12.49 11.10 -33.01
C THR A 35 12.84 9.83 -32.26
N ALA A 36 13.00 9.95 -30.95
CA ALA A 36 12.99 8.78 -30.09
C ALA A 36 11.67 8.09 -30.42
N GLU A 37 11.76 6.86 -30.94
CA GLU A 37 10.61 6.02 -31.16
C GLU A 37 9.83 5.98 -29.84
N SER A 38 8.63 6.54 -29.88
CA SER A 38 7.70 6.48 -28.77
C SER A 38 7.45 5.00 -28.51
N ALA A 39 7.82 4.49 -27.33
CA ALA A 39 7.41 3.18 -26.87
C ALA A 39 5.92 3.21 -26.46
N THR A 40 5.07 3.69 -27.36
CA THR A 40 3.64 3.42 -27.33
C THR A 40 3.47 2.04 -27.94
N LEU A 41 3.07 1.05 -27.13
CA LEU A 41 2.77 -0.30 -27.58
C LEU A 41 1.85 -0.19 -28.80
N HIS A 42 2.26 -0.75 -29.94
CA HIS A 42 1.47 -0.69 -31.16
C HIS A 42 0.11 -1.35 -30.87
N PRO A 43 -1.04 -0.73 -31.22
CA PRO A 43 -2.37 -1.26 -30.88
C PRO A 43 -2.70 -2.63 -31.49
N GLU A 44 -1.83 -3.16 -32.37
CA GLU A 44 -1.93 -4.49 -32.96
C GLU A 44 -1.18 -5.58 -32.18
N CYS A 45 -0.45 -5.24 -31.11
CA CYS A 45 0.28 -6.21 -30.30
C CYS A 45 -0.65 -6.94 -29.33
N PRO A 46 -0.77 -8.27 -29.43
CA PRO A 46 -1.55 -9.05 -28.47
C PRO A 46 -0.95 -8.95 -27.07
N ASP A 47 -1.81 -8.70 -26.08
CA ASP A 47 -1.46 -8.55 -24.65
C ASP A 47 -1.78 -9.81 -23.83
N ASN A 48 -2.28 -10.86 -24.48
CA ASN A 48 -2.69 -12.11 -23.85
C ASN A 48 -2.35 -13.32 -24.72
N CYS A 49 -1.95 -14.41 -24.08
CA CYS A 49 -1.86 -15.73 -24.70
C CYS A 49 -2.44 -16.78 -23.76
N GLY A 50 -3.55 -17.42 -24.15
CA GLY A 50 -4.11 -18.52 -23.38
C GLY A 50 -4.65 -18.14 -22.00
N GLY A 51 -5.07 -16.89 -21.81
CA GLY A 51 -5.49 -16.38 -20.50
C GLY A 51 -4.34 -15.81 -19.65
N ILE A 52 -3.10 -15.87 -20.13
CA ILE A 52 -1.93 -15.30 -19.46
C ILE A 52 -1.64 -13.91 -20.04
N SER A 53 -1.58 -12.90 -19.18
CA SER A 53 -1.24 -11.52 -19.57
C SER A 53 0.24 -11.41 -19.92
N ILE A 54 0.54 -10.76 -21.05
CA ILE A 54 1.87 -10.51 -21.59
C ILE A 54 2.15 -9.00 -21.54
N PRO A 55 2.68 -8.48 -20.41
CA PRO A 55 3.01 -7.07 -20.29
C PRO A 55 4.34 -6.75 -20.99
N TYR A 56 4.44 -5.56 -21.59
CA TYR A 56 5.74 -5.01 -22.01
C TYR A 56 6.73 -4.96 -20.82
N PRO A 57 8.02 -5.37 -20.95
CA PRO A 57 8.83 -5.48 -22.16
C PRO A 57 8.62 -6.74 -23.00
N PHE A 58 7.80 -7.67 -22.52
CA PHE A 58 7.41 -8.86 -23.27
C PHE A 58 6.37 -8.52 -24.33
N GLY A 59 6.34 -9.31 -25.41
CA GLY A 59 5.37 -9.09 -26.47
C GLY A 59 5.28 -10.25 -27.44
N ILE A 60 4.14 -10.33 -28.13
CA ILE A 60 3.85 -11.37 -29.12
C ILE A 60 3.92 -10.75 -30.51
N GLY A 61 4.81 -11.26 -31.36
CA GLY A 61 4.94 -10.81 -32.74
C GLY A 61 6.03 -9.76 -32.97
N ALA A 62 6.16 -9.33 -34.23
CA ALA A 62 7.22 -8.43 -34.65
C ALA A 62 7.06 -7.04 -34.01
N ASN A 63 8.14 -6.52 -33.43
CA ASN A 63 8.21 -5.20 -32.79
C ASN A 63 7.24 -4.98 -31.62
N CYS A 64 6.72 -6.06 -31.02
CA CYS A 64 5.85 -5.98 -29.84
C CYS A 64 6.59 -6.11 -28.52
N SER A 65 7.85 -6.56 -28.55
CA SER A 65 8.71 -6.74 -27.40
C SER A 65 9.89 -5.75 -27.43
N MET A 66 10.50 -5.51 -26.27
CA MET A 66 11.64 -4.60 -26.15
C MET A 66 12.88 -5.10 -26.92
N SER A 67 13.05 -6.42 -26.97
CA SER A 67 14.07 -7.09 -27.78
C SER A 67 13.60 -8.50 -28.14
N GLU A 68 14.31 -9.14 -29.07
CA GLU A 68 14.15 -10.55 -29.42
C GLU A 68 14.04 -11.47 -28.19
N TYR A 69 14.81 -11.22 -27.14
CA TYR A 69 14.84 -12.06 -25.94
C TYR A 69 13.59 -11.95 -25.07
N PHE A 70 12.77 -10.91 -25.27
CA PHE A 70 11.47 -10.73 -24.61
C PHE A 70 10.30 -11.13 -25.53
N ASN A 71 10.58 -11.69 -26.70
CA ASN A 71 9.54 -12.17 -27.61
C ASN A 71 8.91 -13.46 -27.07
N ILE A 72 7.58 -13.49 -27.04
CA ILE A 72 6.78 -14.62 -26.59
C ILE A 72 6.19 -15.35 -27.79
N SER A 73 6.47 -16.64 -27.90
CA SER A 73 5.83 -17.52 -28.88
C SER A 73 4.52 -18.05 -28.31
N CYS A 74 3.41 -17.75 -28.98
CA CYS A 74 2.07 -18.17 -28.56
C CYS A 74 1.54 -19.28 -29.48
N ASN A 75 1.79 -20.54 -29.11
CA ASN A 75 1.46 -21.70 -29.94
C ASN A 75 0.05 -22.22 -29.61
N LYS A 76 -0.78 -22.47 -30.64
CA LYS A 76 -2.10 -23.08 -30.47
C LYS A 76 -1.97 -24.58 -30.28
N THR A 77 -2.56 -25.11 -29.22
CA THR A 77 -2.70 -26.56 -28.99
C THR A 77 -3.87 -27.13 -29.79
N ASP A 78 -3.89 -28.45 -29.99
CA ASP A 78 -4.93 -29.16 -30.73
C ASP A 78 -6.35 -28.95 -30.15
N ASN A 79 -6.43 -28.65 -28.85
CA ASN A 79 -7.68 -28.32 -28.16
C ASN A 79 -8.13 -26.85 -28.36
N GLY A 80 -7.41 -26.08 -29.18
CA GLY A 80 -7.70 -24.66 -29.46
C GLY A 80 -7.18 -23.67 -28.42
N THR A 81 -6.53 -24.14 -27.35
CA THR A 81 -5.95 -23.27 -26.31
C THR A 81 -4.55 -22.81 -26.73
N SER A 82 -4.27 -21.51 -26.65
CA SER A 82 -2.92 -21.01 -26.89
C SER A 82 -2.04 -21.18 -25.65
N THR A 83 -0.78 -21.59 -25.82
CA THR A 83 0.21 -21.73 -24.75
C THR A 83 1.41 -20.85 -25.03
N PRO A 84 1.88 -20.05 -24.06
CA PRO A 84 2.98 -19.14 -24.29
C PRO A 84 4.34 -19.76 -23.91
N TYR A 85 5.35 -19.44 -24.71
CA TYR A 85 6.72 -19.93 -24.58
C TYR A 85 7.72 -18.77 -24.64
N ILE A 86 8.72 -18.82 -23.77
CA ILE A 86 9.96 -18.05 -23.87
C ILE A 86 10.97 -18.98 -24.53
N ARG A 87 11.28 -18.75 -25.80
CA ARG A 87 12.00 -19.72 -26.65
C ARG A 87 11.23 -21.05 -26.66
N ASP A 88 11.80 -22.09 -26.09
CA ASP A 88 11.20 -23.43 -26.00
C ASP A 88 10.65 -23.72 -24.58
N LEU A 89 10.83 -22.81 -23.61
CA LEU A 89 10.32 -22.94 -22.24
C LEU A 89 8.89 -22.43 -22.16
N LYS A 90 7.95 -23.33 -21.83
CA LYS A 90 6.59 -22.94 -21.48
C LYS A 90 6.60 -22.13 -20.19
N PHE A 91 5.86 -21.02 -20.15
CA PHE A 91 5.68 -20.25 -18.90
C PHE A 91 4.21 -20.12 -18.52
N PHE A 92 3.99 -19.92 -17.23
CA PHE A 92 2.67 -19.88 -16.61
C PHE A 92 2.24 -18.45 -16.26
N ASN A 93 3.16 -17.61 -15.82
CA ASN A 93 2.90 -16.18 -15.56
C ASN A 93 4.20 -15.37 -15.55
N ILE A 94 4.03 -14.05 -15.63
CA ILE A 94 5.10 -13.06 -15.53
C ILE A 94 4.68 -12.06 -14.44
N ASN A 95 5.57 -11.82 -13.47
CA ASN A 95 5.43 -10.77 -12.48
C ASN A 95 6.37 -9.62 -12.86
N LEU A 96 5.78 -8.52 -13.33
CA LEU A 96 6.53 -7.35 -13.80
C LEU A 96 7.29 -6.69 -12.64
N SER A 97 6.63 -6.51 -11.49
CA SER A 97 7.16 -5.76 -10.34
C SER A 97 8.29 -6.50 -9.60
N LEU A 98 8.29 -7.83 -9.66
CA LEU A 98 9.35 -8.65 -9.06
C LEU A 98 10.45 -9.02 -10.06
N GLY A 99 10.25 -8.78 -11.35
CA GLY A 99 11.18 -9.24 -12.38
C GLY A 99 11.26 -10.75 -12.46
N GLN A 100 10.14 -11.45 -12.27
CA GLN A 100 10.07 -12.91 -12.18
C GLN A 100 9.14 -13.49 -13.23
N ALA A 101 9.43 -14.70 -13.70
CA ALA A 101 8.54 -15.51 -14.53
C ALA A 101 8.52 -16.96 -14.03
N ARG A 102 7.35 -17.57 -14.01
CA ARG A 102 7.19 -18.97 -13.63
C ARG A 102 7.20 -19.83 -14.88
N VAL A 103 8.12 -20.78 -14.97
CA VAL A 103 8.29 -21.67 -16.12
C VAL A 103 8.01 -23.12 -15.76
N GLU A 104 7.66 -23.90 -16.76
CA GLU A 104 7.56 -25.36 -16.65
C GLU A 104 8.93 -25.96 -16.36
N SER A 105 8.97 -26.86 -15.40
CA SER A 105 10.17 -27.61 -15.04
C SER A 105 9.96 -29.08 -15.37
N THR A 106 10.92 -29.69 -16.06
CA THR A 106 10.85 -31.08 -16.48
C THR A 106 11.25 -32.02 -15.36
N ILE A 107 10.48 -33.09 -15.15
CA ILE A 107 10.83 -34.17 -14.22
C ILE A 107 11.72 -35.16 -14.97
N SER A 108 12.98 -35.25 -14.57
CA SER A 108 13.90 -36.30 -15.00
C SER A 108 13.66 -37.55 -14.16
N PHE A 109 13.91 -38.74 -14.73
CA PHE A 109 13.72 -39.99 -14.02
C PHE A 109 14.75 -41.04 -14.43
N GLN A 110 14.95 -42.04 -13.59
CA GLN A 110 15.80 -43.19 -13.83
C GLN A 110 15.13 -44.41 -13.21
N CYS A 111 14.80 -45.42 -14.01
CA CYS A 111 14.06 -46.59 -13.55
C CYS A 111 14.89 -47.87 -13.69
N TYR A 112 14.89 -48.72 -12.65
CA TYR A 112 15.52 -50.03 -12.75
C TYR A 112 14.65 -50.99 -13.55
N ASN A 113 15.29 -51.73 -14.46
CA ASN A 113 14.63 -52.71 -15.30
C ASN A 113 15.18 -54.11 -15.02
N ILE A 114 14.32 -54.95 -14.44
CA ILE A 114 14.64 -56.32 -14.05
C ILE A 114 15.03 -57.22 -15.22
N THR A 115 14.52 -56.95 -16.43
CA THR A 115 14.74 -57.79 -17.62
C THR A 115 16.18 -57.66 -18.10
N ILE A 116 16.71 -56.43 -18.13
CA ILE A 116 18.09 -56.14 -18.55
C ILE A 116 19.08 -56.11 -17.38
N LYS A 117 18.59 -56.25 -16.13
CA LYS A 117 19.38 -56.11 -14.89
C LYS A 117 20.22 -54.84 -14.87
N GLY A 118 19.60 -53.75 -15.26
CA GLY A 118 20.25 -52.47 -15.47
C GLY A 118 19.24 -51.35 -15.35
N VAL A 119 19.75 -50.14 -15.41
CA VAL A 119 18.92 -48.94 -15.31
C VAL A 119 18.59 -48.44 -16.70
N TYR A 120 17.35 -48.05 -16.90
CA TYR A 120 16.94 -47.27 -18.05
C TYR A 120 17.11 -45.79 -17.68
N PRO A 121 18.12 -45.09 -18.22
CA PRO A 121 18.20 -43.64 -18.04
C PRO A 121 16.97 -43.03 -18.72
N GLY A 122 16.22 -42.23 -17.97
CA GLY A 122 15.08 -41.49 -18.51
C GLY A 122 15.53 -40.22 -19.23
N ILE A 123 14.72 -39.17 -19.12
CA ILE A 123 14.94 -37.91 -19.83
C ILE A 123 15.98 -37.07 -19.07
N ASP A 124 17.22 -37.10 -19.53
CA ASP A 124 18.19 -36.04 -19.21
C ASP A 124 17.72 -34.75 -19.87
N TRP A 125 17.77 -33.64 -19.14
CA TRP A 125 17.40 -32.35 -19.69
C TRP A 125 18.37 -31.27 -19.26
N TRP A 126 18.47 -30.26 -20.11
CA TRP A 126 19.30 -29.09 -19.87
C TRP A 126 18.60 -27.87 -20.44
N TRP A 127 18.86 -26.74 -19.79
CA TRP A 127 18.41 -25.44 -20.27
C TRP A 127 19.55 -24.45 -20.16
N ASN A 128 19.69 -23.66 -21.21
CA ASN A 128 20.73 -22.65 -21.30
C ASN A 128 20.09 -21.28 -21.53
N LEU A 129 20.05 -20.49 -20.46
CA LEU A 129 19.63 -19.10 -20.43
C LEU A 129 20.82 -18.15 -20.53
N SER A 130 22.03 -18.64 -20.80
CA SER A 130 23.19 -17.79 -21.11
C SER A 130 22.86 -16.90 -22.31
N GLU A 131 23.39 -15.67 -22.29
CA GLU A 131 23.17 -14.65 -23.33
C GLU A 131 21.71 -14.13 -23.42
N THR A 132 20.85 -14.56 -22.50
CA THR A 132 19.48 -14.04 -22.36
C THR A 132 19.37 -13.16 -21.10
N PRO A 133 18.30 -12.35 -20.95
CA PRO A 133 18.06 -11.58 -19.74
C PRO A 133 17.64 -12.44 -18.53
N TYR A 134 17.50 -13.77 -18.70
CA TYR A 134 16.94 -14.67 -17.69
C TYR A 134 18.00 -15.39 -16.86
N ARG A 135 17.69 -15.64 -15.58
CA ARG A 135 18.51 -16.43 -14.63
C ARG A 135 17.61 -17.27 -13.73
N TYR A 136 18.11 -18.39 -13.24
CA TYR A 136 17.37 -19.20 -12.27
C TYR A 136 17.37 -18.52 -10.91
N ASN A 137 16.19 -18.34 -10.30
CA ASN A 137 16.10 -17.74 -8.98
C ASN A 137 16.65 -18.71 -7.93
N HIS A 138 17.69 -18.29 -7.22
CA HIS A 138 18.43 -19.16 -6.30
C HIS A 138 17.78 -19.29 -4.91
N GLU A 139 16.92 -18.35 -4.54
CA GLU A 139 16.22 -18.33 -3.26
C GLU A 139 14.90 -19.09 -3.34
N LEU A 140 14.21 -19.00 -4.48
CA LEU A 140 12.88 -19.55 -4.68
C LEU A 140 12.87 -20.93 -5.32
N ASN A 141 14.01 -21.46 -5.77
CA ASN A 141 14.10 -22.80 -6.33
C ASN A 141 15.03 -23.71 -5.55
N LYS A 142 14.68 -24.99 -5.52
CA LYS A 142 15.56 -26.08 -5.06
C LYS A 142 15.63 -27.19 -6.09
N PHE A 143 16.80 -27.82 -6.16
CA PHE A 143 16.95 -29.08 -6.85
C PHE A 143 16.56 -30.20 -5.90
N VAL A 144 15.62 -31.03 -6.32
CA VAL A 144 15.03 -32.08 -5.50
C VAL A 144 15.21 -33.42 -6.21
N VAL A 145 15.62 -34.42 -5.44
CA VAL A 145 15.73 -35.82 -5.85
C VAL A 145 14.82 -36.66 -4.98
N ILE A 146 13.96 -37.45 -5.61
CA ILE A 146 12.96 -38.31 -4.96
C ILE A 146 13.24 -39.76 -5.34
N GLY A 147 13.21 -40.66 -4.38
CA GLY A 147 13.47 -42.08 -4.56
C GLY A 147 14.35 -42.66 -3.46
N CYS A 148 14.37 -43.98 -3.36
CA CYS A 148 15.28 -44.79 -2.58
C CYS A 148 16.41 -45.28 -3.48
N ASP A 149 17.62 -45.40 -2.92
CA ASP A 149 18.84 -45.73 -3.67
C ASP A 149 18.93 -44.94 -5.00
N THR A 150 18.66 -43.63 -4.88
CA THR A 150 18.66 -42.68 -5.99
C THR A 150 19.74 -41.62 -5.79
N LEU A 151 20.52 -41.37 -6.84
CA LEU A 151 21.57 -40.33 -6.88
C LEU A 151 21.47 -39.58 -8.22
N ALA A 152 21.14 -38.30 -8.13
CA ALA A 152 21.14 -37.41 -9.28
C ALA A 152 22.05 -36.20 -9.06
N TYR A 153 22.55 -35.69 -10.17
CA TYR A 153 23.40 -34.53 -10.23
C TYR A 153 22.70 -33.39 -10.94
N LEU A 154 22.97 -32.18 -10.45
CA LEU A 154 22.67 -30.93 -11.12
C LEU A 154 23.99 -30.25 -11.47
N ASN A 155 24.30 -30.16 -12.76
CA ASN A 155 25.37 -29.31 -13.24
C ASN A 155 24.80 -27.91 -13.46
N PHE A 156 25.33 -26.92 -12.75
CA PHE A 156 24.94 -25.51 -12.92
C PHE A 156 26.14 -24.64 -13.26
N SER A 157 25.89 -23.60 -14.04
CA SER A 157 26.90 -22.61 -14.42
C SER A 157 26.32 -21.20 -14.39
N ASN A 158 27.20 -20.23 -14.15
CA ASN A 158 26.93 -18.80 -14.24
C ASN A 158 27.69 -18.14 -15.41
N GLY A 159 28.20 -18.94 -16.36
CA GLY A 159 29.02 -18.48 -17.49
C GLY A 159 30.51 -18.31 -17.20
N LEU A 160 30.90 -18.17 -15.93
CA LEU A 160 32.32 -18.07 -15.52
C LEU A 160 32.83 -19.38 -14.92
N TYR A 161 32.00 -19.99 -14.06
CA TYR A 161 32.31 -21.22 -13.35
C TYR A 161 31.23 -22.27 -13.63
N SER A 162 31.61 -23.53 -13.58
CA SER A 162 30.70 -24.67 -13.61
C SER A 162 30.88 -25.44 -12.30
N TYR A 163 29.76 -25.81 -11.71
CA TYR A 163 29.69 -26.47 -10.42
C TYR A 163 28.79 -27.70 -10.56
N LEU A 164 29.05 -28.68 -9.70
CA LEU A 164 28.29 -29.90 -9.63
C LEU A 164 27.65 -30.04 -8.25
N GLY A 165 26.33 -29.97 -8.20
CA GLY A 165 25.55 -30.39 -7.05
C GLY A 165 25.15 -31.85 -7.19
N GLY A 166 25.19 -32.60 -6.10
CA GLY A 166 24.70 -33.98 -6.05
C GLY A 166 23.72 -34.14 -4.91
N CYS A 167 22.64 -34.87 -5.16
CA CYS A 167 21.68 -35.25 -4.14
C CYS A 167 21.53 -36.76 -4.11
N VAL A 168 21.73 -37.36 -2.94
CA VAL A 168 21.55 -38.78 -2.71
C VAL A 168 20.42 -39.01 -1.72
N SER A 169 19.59 -40.00 -2.01
CA SER A 169 18.55 -40.46 -1.11
C SER A 169 18.61 -41.97 -0.96
N LYS A 170 18.47 -42.45 0.28
CA LYS A 170 18.51 -43.88 0.63
C LYS A 170 17.41 -44.23 1.64
N CYS A 171 16.73 -45.33 1.40
CA CYS A 171 15.72 -45.89 2.30
C CYS A 171 15.70 -47.41 2.13
N GLY A 172 15.39 -48.14 3.21
CA GLY A 172 15.32 -49.61 3.17
C GLY A 172 13.90 -50.16 3.01
N ASN A 173 12.88 -49.38 3.38
CA ASN A 173 11.47 -49.78 3.32
C ASN A 173 10.55 -48.54 3.35
N VAL A 174 9.28 -48.75 3.03
CA VAL A 174 8.25 -47.69 3.02
C VAL A 174 8.02 -47.07 4.41
N GLU A 175 8.20 -47.83 5.50
CA GLU A 175 8.00 -47.37 6.87
C GLU A 175 9.04 -46.32 7.32
N SER A 176 10.22 -46.31 6.69
CA SER A 176 11.26 -45.30 6.94
C SER A 176 10.96 -43.93 6.34
N LEU A 177 9.96 -43.85 5.44
CA LEU A 177 9.60 -42.62 4.75
C LEU A 177 8.72 -41.73 5.63
N THR A 178 8.95 -40.41 5.58
CA THR A 178 8.17 -39.43 6.34
C THR A 178 7.72 -38.30 5.43
N ASN A 179 6.41 -38.07 5.35
CA ASN A 179 5.84 -36.94 4.60
C ASN A 179 6.42 -35.61 5.09
N GLY A 180 6.72 -34.70 4.16
CA GLY A 180 7.32 -33.39 4.42
C GLY A 180 8.81 -33.42 4.76
N SER A 181 9.43 -34.60 4.92
CA SER A 181 10.87 -34.71 5.18
C SER A 181 11.65 -34.84 3.87
N CYS A 182 12.67 -34.01 3.67
CA CYS A 182 13.55 -34.09 2.51
C CYS A 182 15.02 -33.90 2.92
N SER A 183 15.55 -34.90 3.64
CA SER A 183 16.88 -34.86 4.26
C SER A 183 17.72 -36.11 4.00
N GLY A 184 17.53 -36.75 2.84
CA GLY A 184 18.28 -37.91 2.37
C GLY A 184 17.59 -39.27 2.56
N ILE A 185 16.34 -39.28 3.05
CA ILE A 185 15.53 -40.49 3.20
C ILE A 185 14.28 -40.34 2.33
N GLY A 186 14.25 -41.03 1.20
CA GLY A 186 13.20 -40.92 0.16
C GLY A 186 13.21 -39.59 -0.61
N CYS A 187 13.75 -38.52 -0.04
CA CYS A 187 13.87 -37.22 -0.66
C CYS A 187 15.16 -36.52 -0.22
N CYS A 188 15.86 -35.90 -1.17
CA CYS A 188 17.02 -35.06 -0.95
C CYS A 188 16.82 -33.74 -1.69
N GLN A 189 17.27 -32.62 -1.12
CA GLN A 189 17.24 -31.32 -1.78
C GLN A 189 18.56 -30.55 -1.61
N ILE A 190 18.92 -29.77 -2.62
CA ILE A 190 20.03 -28.81 -2.57
C ILE A 190 19.61 -27.47 -3.17
N SER A 191 20.21 -26.39 -2.69
CA SER A 191 20.07 -25.05 -3.27
C SER A 191 20.93 -24.91 -4.52
N ILE A 192 20.54 -23.99 -5.41
CA ILE A 192 21.37 -23.55 -6.53
C ILE A 192 22.12 -22.26 -6.17
N PRO A 193 23.30 -21.98 -6.74
CA PRO A 193 24.00 -20.73 -6.47
C PRO A 193 23.36 -19.52 -7.18
N GLU A 194 23.65 -18.34 -6.63
CA GLU A 194 23.34 -17.06 -7.26
C GLU A 194 23.97 -16.94 -8.66
N GLY A 195 23.25 -16.31 -9.58
CA GLY A 195 23.72 -16.06 -10.94
C GLY A 195 23.68 -17.27 -11.88
N THR A 196 23.07 -18.39 -11.44
CA THR A 196 22.91 -19.58 -12.29
C THR A 196 22.09 -19.26 -13.53
N ASN A 197 22.64 -19.53 -14.71
CA ASN A 197 22.00 -19.28 -16.01
C ASN A 197 22.00 -20.51 -16.93
N LYS A 198 22.68 -21.58 -16.55
CA LYS A 198 22.65 -22.86 -17.25
C LYS A 198 22.51 -23.98 -16.23
N ILE A 199 21.64 -24.94 -16.53
CA ILE A 199 21.45 -26.14 -15.72
C ILE A 199 21.36 -27.38 -16.59
N SER A 200 21.78 -28.52 -16.04
CA SER A 200 21.62 -29.85 -16.62
C SER A 200 21.44 -30.87 -15.50
N VAL A 201 20.39 -31.69 -15.63
CA VAL A 201 20.03 -32.74 -14.67
C VAL A 201 20.31 -34.09 -15.30
N TYR A 202 20.98 -34.97 -14.55
CA TYR A 202 21.27 -36.35 -14.96
C TYR A 202 21.48 -37.25 -13.73
N PHE A 203 21.39 -38.57 -13.90
CA PHE A 203 21.58 -39.55 -12.83
C PHE A 203 22.94 -40.24 -12.90
N ASP A 204 23.44 -40.78 -11.77
CA ASP A 204 24.61 -41.68 -11.81
C ASP A 204 24.16 -43.07 -12.30
N GLU A 205 24.62 -43.48 -13.46
CA GLU A 205 24.26 -44.78 -14.06
C GLU A 205 24.70 -46.00 -13.22
N ARG A 206 25.69 -45.82 -12.32
CA ARG A 206 26.21 -46.90 -11.48
C ARG A 206 25.43 -47.05 -10.17
N TYR A 207 24.63 -46.04 -9.82
CA TYR A 207 23.80 -46.06 -8.62
C TYR A 207 22.37 -46.39 -9.04
N ASN A 208 21.84 -47.50 -8.51
CA ASN A 208 20.53 -47.99 -8.92
C ASN A 208 19.73 -48.51 -7.73
N ASN A 209 18.42 -48.53 -7.92
CA ASN A 209 17.41 -48.93 -6.98
C ASN A 209 17.04 -50.43 -7.08
N SER A 210 17.99 -51.29 -7.47
CA SER A 210 17.74 -52.74 -7.60
C SER A 210 17.36 -53.43 -6.30
N GLU A 211 17.86 -52.95 -5.15
CA GLU A 211 17.55 -53.50 -3.81
C GLU A 211 16.14 -53.15 -3.33
N VAL A 212 15.58 -52.04 -3.81
CA VAL A 212 14.29 -51.46 -3.37
C VAL A 212 13.20 -51.46 -4.46
N TYR A 213 13.50 -52.05 -5.62
CA TYR A 213 12.61 -52.13 -6.80
C TYR A 213 11.18 -52.59 -6.49
N GLY A 214 10.99 -53.41 -5.45
CA GLY A 214 9.67 -53.93 -5.07
C GLY A 214 8.65 -52.87 -4.67
N PHE A 215 9.10 -51.69 -4.24
CA PHE A 215 8.21 -50.56 -3.90
C PHE A 215 8.66 -49.22 -4.49
N ASP A 216 9.90 -49.13 -4.98
CA ASP A 216 10.45 -47.94 -5.60
C ASP A 216 11.21 -48.30 -6.89
N PRO A 217 10.51 -48.43 -8.03
CA PRO A 217 11.12 -48.82 -9.30
C PRO A 217 11.83 -47.65 -10.02
N CYS A 218 11.59 -46.40 -9.63
CA CYS A 218 12.10 -45.21 -10.32
C CYS A 218 12.54 -44.10 -9.37
N GLY A 219 13.74 -43.56 -9.58
CA GLY A 219 14.16 -42.29 -9.01
C GLY A 219 13.78 -41.11 -9.90
N TYR A 220 13.55 -39.95 -9.30
CA TYR A 220 13.14 -38.72 -9.97
C TYR A 220 14.00 -37.54 -9.55
N ALA A 221 14.21 -36.58 -10.46
CA ALA A 221 15.00 -35.38 -10.21
C ALA A 221 14.40 -34.18 -10.94
N MET A 222 14.28 -33.05 -10.25
CA MET A 222 13.68 -31.84 -10.80
C MET A 222 14.19 -30.58 -10.11
N LEU A 223 14.10 -29.44 -10.81
CA LEU A 223 14.17 -28.13 -10.19
C LEU A 223 12.74 -27.68 -9.87
N THR A 224 12.46 -27.26 -8.64
CA THR A 224 11.08 -26.87 -8.27
C THR A 224 11.07 -25.69 -7.29
N GLU A 225 9.93 -25.02 -7.18
CA GLU A 225 9.76 -23.89 -6.26
C GLU A 225 9.82 -24.37 -4.80
N ASP A 226 10.64 -23.71 -3.98
CA ASP A 226 10.90 -24.09 -2.58
C ASP A 226 9.63 -24.10 -1.73
N GLU A 227 8.85 -23.02 -1.78
CA GLU A 227 7.67 -22.86 -0.91
C GLU A 227 6.50 -23.78 -1.26
N THR A 228 6.43 -24.27 -2.50
CA THR A 228 5.30 -25.09 -2.96
C THR A 228 5.58 -26.58 -2.90
N PHE A 229 6.85 -26.97 -2.88
CA PHE A 229 7.22 -28.37 -2.86
C PHE A 229 7.16 -28.95 -1.44
N THR A 230 6.39 -30.03 -1.28
CA THR A 230 6.38 -30.82 -0.05
C THR A 230 6.46 -32.29 -0.42
N PHE A 231 7.46 -32.99 0.11
CA PHE A 231 7.64 -34.41 -0.17
C PHE A 231 6.44 -35.23 0.33
N ASN A 232 5.95 -36.13 -0.53
CA ASN A 232 4.91 -37.10 -0.21
C ASN A 232 5.43 -38.52 -0.48
N THR A 233 5.19 -39.45 0.44
CA THR A 233 5.62 -40.85 0.32
C THR A 233 5.03 -41.53 -0.92
N ASN A 234 3.86 -41.10 -1.39
CA ASN A 234 3.24 -41.62 -2.61
C ASN A 234 4.06 -41.33 -3.87
N TYR A 235 4.96 -40.34 -3.85
CA TYR A 235 5.84 -40.06 -4.98
C TYR A 235 6.86 -41.18 -5.24
N ILE A 236 7.11 -42.03 -4.24
CA ILE A 236 7.99 -43.19 -4.34
C ILE A 236 7.17 -44.43 -4.71
N THR A 237 6.02 -44.62 -4.05
CA THR A 237 5.25 -45.87 -4.18
C THR A 237 4.27 -45.87 -5.35
N THR A 238 4.09 -44.75 -6.05
CA THR A 238 3.13 -44.58 -7.16
C THR A 238 3.64 -43.58 -8.20
N ASP A 239 2.97 -43.52 -9.36
CA ASP A 239 3.27 -42.54 -10.43
C ASP A 239 2.69 -41.13 -10.16
N GLN A 240 2.24 -40.84 -8.94
CA GLN A 240 1.58 -39.57 -8.61
C GLN A 240 2.43 -38.34 -8.92
N LEU A 241 3.76 -38.44 -8.82
CA LEU A 241 4.69 -37.35 -9.11
C LEU A 241 4.65 -36.95 -10.59
N LEU A 242 4.57 -37.92 -11.50
CA LEU A 242 4.55 -37.69 -12.96
C LEU A 242 3.24 -37.05 -13.44
N LEU A 243 2.19 -37.06 -12.60
CA LEU A 243 0.93 -36.37 -12.85
C LEU A 243 0.94 -34.91 -12.35
N GLN A 244 1.98 -34.48 -11.65
CA GLN A 244 2.10 -33.11 -11.15
C GLN A 244 2.64 -32.18 -12.24
N ASN A 245 2.08 -30.97 -12.30
CA ASN A 245 2.68 -29.89 -13.06
C ASN A 245 3.74 -29.23 -12.19
N THR A 246 5.01 -29.42 -12.55
CA THR A 246 6.15 -28.84 -11.85
C THR A 246 6.56 -27.53 -12.49
N SER A 247 6.86 -26.55 -11.64
CA SER A 247 7.31 -25.23 -12.06
C SER A 247 8.59 -24.82 -11.35
N ALA A 248 9.30 -23.87 -11.97
CA ALA A 248 10.45 -23.18 -11.42
C ALA A 248 10.33 -21.68 -11.67
N ILE A 249 10.98 -20.87 -10.85
CA ILE A 249 11.02 -19.41 -11.00
C ILE A 249 12.30 -18.99 -11.70
N ILE A 250 12.18 -18.19 -12.76
CA ILE A 250 13.32 -17.49 -13.37
C ILE A 250 13.16 -16.00 -13.10
N ASP A 251 14.27 -15.34 -12.80
CA ASP A 251 14.35 -13.89 -12.77
C ASP A 251 14.73 -13.37 -14.15
N TRP A 252 14.31 -12.16 -14.48
CA TRP A 252 14.76 -11.44 -15.65
C TRP A 252 15.23 -10.03 -15.28
N ALA A 253 16.10 -9.46 -16.09
CA ALA A 253 16.60 -8.10 -15.89
C ALA A 253 16.84 -7.39 -17.23
N ILE A 254 16.75 -6.06 -17.22
CA ILE A 254 17.12 -5.23 -18.37
C ILE A 254 18.62 -4.98 -18.38
N GLY A 255 19.22 -5.19 -19.54
CA GLY A 255 20.63 -4.89 -19.78
C GLY A 255 21.59 -5.67 -18.89
N ASN A 256 22.84 -5.21 -18.83
CA ASN A 256 23.91 -5.86 -18.07
C ASN A 256 24.66 -4.84 -17.18
N THR A 257 23.99 -3.74 -16.82
CA THR A 257 24.54 -2.63 -16.05
C THR A 257 23.68 -2.34 -14.83
N THR A 258 24.24 -1.60 -13.87
CA THR A 258 23.49 -1.14 -12.69
C THR A 258 22.62 0.07 -13.04
N CYS A 259 21.64 0.35 -12.19
CA CYS A 259 20.76 1.52 -12.30
C CYS A 259 21.52 2.84 -12.42
N ASP A 260 22.61 3.01 -11.67
CA ASP A 260 23.38 4.27 -11.67
C ASP A 260 24.01 4.54 -13.04
N ILE A 261 24.50 3.48 -13.69
CA ILE A 261 25.06 3.55 -15.04
C ILE A 261 23.93 3.71 -16.06
N ALA A 262 22.86 2.93 -15.93
CA ALA A 262 21.74 2.96 -16.87
C ALA A 262 21.05 4.33 -16.92
N LYS A 263 20.89 5.01 -15.77
CA LYS A 263 20.32 6.37 -15.70
C LYS A 263 21.18 7.42 -16.38
N ALA A 264 22.50 7.21 -16.46
CA ALA A 264 23.40 8.14 -17.14
C ALA A 264 23.29 8.06 -18.66
N ASP A 265 22.88 6.90 -19.20
CA ASP A 265 22.60 6.72 -20.61
C ASP A 265 21.10 6.82 -20.91
N ASN A 266 20.64 8.04 -21.15
CA ASN A 266 19.23 8.31 -21.43
C ASN A 266 18.70 7.64 -22.72
N SER A 267 19.58 7.17 -23.60
CA SER A 267 19.18 6.53 -24.86
C SER A 267 18.81 5.05 -24.70
N SER A 268 19.44 4.36 -23.75
CA SER A 268 19.22 2.93 -23.47
C SER A 268 18.43 2.67 -22.19
N TYR A 269 18.13 3.73 -21.41
CA TYR A 269 17.36 3.62 -20.18
C TYR A 269 15.91 3.17 -20.42
N ALA A 270 15.54 2.06 -19.80
CA ALA A 270 14.26 1.38 -20.06
C ALA A 270 13.09 1.84 -19.19
N CYS A 271 13.35 2.53 -18.07
CA CYS A 271 12.26 3.01 -17.20
C CYS A 271 11.69 4.30 -17.80
N ARG A 272 10.65 4.18 -18.62
CA ARG A 272 10.08 5.28 -19.41
C ARG A 272 9.07 6.11 -18.63
N SER A 273 8.42 5.54 -17.61
CA SER A 273 7.42 6.28 -16.85
C SER A 273 8.06 7.28 -15.88
N ALA A 274 7.56 8.51 -15.86
CA ALA A 274 8.05 9.57 -14.96
C ALA A 274 7.85 9.24 -13.46
N LYS A 275 6.91 8.34 -13.14
CA LYS A 275 6.58 7.90 -11.78
C LYS A 275 7.10 6.47 -11.53
N SER A 276 8.29 6.18 -12.07
CA SER A 276 8.97 4.91 -11.89
C SER A 276 10.32 5.08 -11.19
N VAL A 277 10.78 4.00 -10.57
CA VAL A 277 12.08 3.85 -9.94
C VAL A 277 12.83 2.70 -10.59
N CYS A 278 14.15 2.85 -10.68
CA CYS A 278 15.06 1.79 -11.12
C CYS A 278 15.58 1.03 -9.91
N LEU A 279 15.54 -0.31 -10.00
CA LEU A 279 16.06 -1.23 -8.99
C LEU A 279 17.11 -2.13 -9.62
N ASN A 280 18.26 -2.33 -8.96
CA ASN A 280 19.24 -3.31 -9.43
C ASN A 280 18.65 -4.73 -9.31
N SER A 281 18.98 -5.60 -10.26
CA SER A 281 18.56 -7.00 -10.18
C SER A 281 19.15 -7.69 -8.94
N SER A 282 18.34 -8.47 -8.24
CA SER A 282 18.76 -9.30 -7.11
C SER A 282 19.54 -10.54 -7.51
N SER A 283 19.51 -10.91 -8.79
CA SER A 283 20.05 -12.18 -9.30
C SER A 283 21.27 -11.97 -10.21
N GLY A 284 21.90 -10.80 -10.13
CA GLY A 284 23.13 -10.46 -10.84
C GLY A 284 23.10 -9.08 -11.50
N LEU A 285 23.83 -8.95 -12.61
CA LEU A 285 23.88 -7.71 -13.38
C LEU A 285 22.58 -7.43 -14.15
N GLY A 286 22.26 -6.15 -14.31
CA GLY A 286 21.03 -5.66 -14.92
C GLY A 286 20.13 -4.95 -13.91
N TYR A 287 19.02 -4.41 -14.38
CA TYR A 287 18.07 -3.66 -13.57
C TYR A 287 16.61 -3.89 -13.96
N LEU A 288 15.72 -3.53 -13.05
CA LEU A 288 14.27 -3.55 -13.21
C LEU A 288 13.72 -2.14 -13.06
N CYS A 289 12.53 -1.93 -13.60
CA CYS A 289 11.77 -0.71 -13.42
C CYS A 289 10.51 -1.06 -12.64
N ASN A 290 10.26 -0.34 -11.55
CA ASN A 290 9.02 -0.44 -10.79
C ASN A 290 8.31 0.91 -10.75
N CYS A 291 6.99 0.91 -10.62
CA CYS A 291 6.29 2.13 -10.29
C CYS A 291 6.69 2.59 -8.88
N SER A 292 6.78 3.90 -8.70
CA SER A 292 7.04 4.50 -7.38
C SER A 292 5.92 4.16 -6.40
N ASP A 293 6.19 4.25 -5.10
CA ASP A 293 5.18 4.06 -4.06
C ASP A 293 3.94 4.94 -4.32
N GLY A 294 2.75 4.35 -4.20
CA GLY A 294 1.48 5.00 -4.54
C GLY A 294 1.08 4.95 -6.03
N TYR A 295 1.88 4.31 -6.89
CA TYR A 295 1.58 4.13 -8.30
C TYR A 295 1.58 2.66 -8.73
N GLN A 296 0.76 2.31 -9.72
CA GLN A 296 0.65 0.98 -10.31
C GLN A 296 0.63 1.03 -11.84
N GLY A 297 0.94 -0.09 -12.50
CA GLY A 297 0.90 -0.20 -13.96
C GLY A 297 2.23 -0.64 -14.56
N ASN A 298 2.56 -0.13 -15.74
CA ASN A 298 3.74 -0.54 -16.50
C ASN A 298 4.81 0.56 -16.53
N PRO A 299 5.91 0.42 -15.78
CA PRO A 299 6.96 1.45 -15.71
C PRO A 299 7.83 1.55 -16.97
N TYR A 300 7.75 0.57 -17.87
CA TYR A 300 8.48 0.55 -19.14
C TYR A 300 7.76 1.35 -20.25
N LEU A 301 6.53 1.79 -20.00
CA LEU A 301 5.75 2.61 -20.93
C LEU A 301 5.70 4.07 -20.45
N GLU A 302 5.69 5.01 -21.39
CA GLU A 302 5.50 6.43 -21.08
C GLU A 302 4.11 6.65 -20.48
N GLY A 303 4.05 7.28 -19.30
CA GLY A 303 2.80 7.42 -18.54
C GLY A 303 2.19 6.10 -18.05
N GLY A 304 2.93 4.99 -18.09
CA GLY A 304 2.39 3.68 -17.73
C GLY A 304 2.20 3.42 -16.24
N CYS A 305 2.88 4.17 -15.36
CA CYS A 305 2.60 4.21 -13.92
C CYS A 305 1.50 5.24 -13.62
N GLN A 306 0.37 4.75 -13.13
CA GLN A 306 -0.82 5.50 -12.79
C GLN A 306 -1.02 5.52 -11.28
N ASP A 307 -1.58 6.62 -10.79
CA ASP A 307 -1.91 6.81 -9.38
C ASP A 307 -2.86 5.70 -8.87
N ILE A 308 -2.54 5.09 -7.74
CA ILE A 308 -3.42 4.13 -7.07
C ILE A 308 -4.50 4.93 -6.35
N ASN A 309 -5.77 4.62 -6.58
CA ASN A 309 -6.85 5.25 -5.83
C ASN A 309 -7.17 4.44 -4.58
N GLU A 310 -6.41 4.63 -3.50
CA GLU A 310 -6.58 3.83 -2.28
C GLU A 310 -7.96 4.05 -1.65
N CYS A 311 -8.56 5.22 -1.86
CA CYS A 311 -9.91 5.51 -1.38
C CYS A 311 -10.99 4.67 -2.08
N ALA A 312 -10.80 4.32 -3.35
CA ALA A 312 -11.72 3.46 -4.10
C ALA A 312 -11.48 1.98 -3.79
N GLU A 313 -10.21 1.57 -3.74
CA GLU A 313 -9.80 0.17 -3.67
C GLU A 313 -9.71 -0.35 -2.22
N GLN A 314 -8.96 0.34 -1.37
CA GLN A 314 -8.57 -0.16 -0.04
C GLN A 314 -9.41 0.43 1.10
N LYS A 315 -10.03 1.61 0.89
CA LYS A 315 -10.80 2.37 1.89
C LYS A 315 -10.04 2.49 3.23
N PRO A 316 -8.82 3.03 3.22
CA PRO A 316 -7.90 2.97 4.35
C PRO A 316 -8.33 3.78 5.58
N CYS A 317 -9.26 4.73 5.42
CA CYS A 317 -9.70 5.59 6.52
C CYS A 317 -10.72 4.89 7.42
N SER A 318 -10.46 4.89 8.73
CA SER A 318 -11.41 4.40 9.73
C SER A 318 -12.61 5.33 9.82
N LYS A 319 -13.82 4.76 9.84
CA LYS A 319 -15.04 5.53 10.07
C LYS A 319 -15.00 6.16 11.48
N PRO A 320 -15.37 7.45 11.65
CA PRO A 320 -16.14 8.29 10.74
C PRO A 320 -15.31 9.15 9.76
N GLY A 321 -14.01 8.88 9.58
CA GLY A 321 -13.15 9.62 8.66
C GLY A 321 -13.54 9.47 7.20
N LYS A 322 -13.39 10.56 6.42
CA LYS A 322 -13.59 10.58 4.97
C LYS A 322 -12.24 10.58 4.26
N CYS A 323 -12.07 9.63 3.33
CA CYS A 323 -10.89 9.47 2.49
C CYS A 323 -10.90 10.45 1.32
N HIS A 324 -9.73 11.02 1.03
CA HIS A 324 -9.48 11.85 -0.15
C HIS A 324 -8.22 11.36 -0.86
N ASN A 325 -8.37 10.99 -2.13
CA ASN A 325 -7.27 10.56 -2.97
C ASN A 325 -6.40 11.75 -3.37
N THR A 326 -5.09 11.56 -3.42
CA THR A 326 -4.09 12.54 -3.83
C THR A 326 -3.09 11.87 -4.76
N GLU A 327 -2.34 12.64 -5.53
CA GLU A 327 -1.34 12.02 -6.41
C GLU A 327 -0.20 11.39 -5.58
N GLY A 328 0.02 10.09 -5.73
CA GLY A 328 0.99 9.29 -4.99
C GLY A 328 0.54 8.88 -3.58
N GLY A 329 -0.74 9.01 -3.23
CA GLY A 329 -1.25 8.54 -1.94
C GLY A 329 -2.62 9.11 -1.56
N TYR A 330 -2.94 9.12 -0.27
CA TYR A 330 -4.24 9.62 0.21
C TYR A 330 -4.14 10.34 1.55
N HIS A 331 -5.19 11.07 1.91
CA HIS A 331 -5.34 11.59 3.26
C HIS A 331 -6.76 11.42 3.80
N CYS A 332 -6.84 11.14 5.11
CA CYS A 332 -8.09 11.04 5.83
C CYS A 332 -8.43 12.37 6.51
N SER A 333 -9.67 12.82 6.36
CA SER A 333 -10.25 13.96 7.06
C SER A 333 -11.25 13.51 8.12
N CYS A 334 -11.21 14.13 9.30
CA CYS A 334 -12.12 13.80 10.39
C CYS A 334 -13.26 14.83 10.48
N PRO A 335 -14.50 14.39 10.82
CA PRO A 335 -15.62 15.30 11.03
C PRO A 335 -15.40 16.22 12.24
N PHE A 336 -16.17 17.31 12.29
CA PHE A 336 -16.09 18.31 13.37
C PHE A 336 -16.25 17.65 14.76
N GLY A 337 -15.41 18.04 15.70
CA GLY A 337 -15.37 17.43 17.03
C GLY A 337 -14.52 16.16 17.14
N TRP A 338 -13.84 15.74 16.06
CA TRP A 338 -12.89 14.63 16.06
C TRP A 338 -11.47 15.13 15.73
N ARG A 339 -10.44 14.59 16.37
CA ARG A 339 -9.03 14.84 16.03
C ARG A 339 -8.46 13.67 15.23
N LYS A 340 -7.48 13.99 14.39
CA LYS A 340 -6.62 13.00 13.75
C LYS A 340 -5.60 12.51 14.78
N GLU A 341 -5.62 11.21 15.08
CA GLU A 341 -4.63 10.58 15.98
C GLU A 341 -3.47 9.99 15.16
N SER A 342 -3.78 9.32 14.05
CA SER A 342 -2.84 8.78 13.06
C SER A 342 -3.28 9.16 11.65
N ASN A 343 -2.56 8.69 10.61
CA ASN A 343 -2.97 8.92 9.23
C ASN A 343 -4.34 8.32 8.87
N TYR A 344 -4.83 7.37 9.65
CA TYR A 344 -5.99 6.53 9.34
C TYR A 344 -7.11 6.58 10.40
N ALA A 345 -6.86 7.13 11.60
CA ALA A 345 -7.81 7.10 12.71
C ALA A 345 -8.28 8.50 13.16
N CYS A 346 -9.57 8.58 13.47
CA CYS A 346 -10.22 9.75 14.06
C CYS A 346 -10.67 9.42 15.49
N GLU A 347 -10.30 10.25 16.46
CA GLU A 347 -10.74 10.15 17.85
C GLU A 347 -11.60 11.35 18.27
N LEU A 348 -12.55 11.15 19.17
CA LEU A 348 -13.43 12.20 19.65
C LEU A 348 -12.63 13.24 20.47
N ASN A 349 -12.73 14.51 20.10
CA ASN A 349 -12.06 15.61 20.80
C ASN A 349 -12.85 16.04 22.04
N LEU A 350 -12.65 15.32 23.15
CA LEU A 350 -13.33 15.55 24.42
C LEU A 350 -13.12 16.97 24.97
N ALA A 351 -11.99 17.61 24.68
CA ALA A 351 -11.68 18.96 25.15
C ALA A 351 -12.61 20.03 24.55
N LEU A 352 -13.02 19.87 23.28
CA LEU A 352 -13.99 20.77 22.65
C LEU A 352 -15.38 20.63 23.27
N ILE A 353 -15.78 19.41 23.62
CA ILE A 353 -17.07 19.12 24.25
C ILE A 353 -17.09 19.71 25.67
N LEU A 354 -16.05 19.44 26.47
CA LEU A 354 -15.94 19.99 27.82
C LEU A 354 -15.88 21.53 27.82
N GLY A 355 -15.16 22.13 26.87
CA GLY A 355 -15.06 23.58 26.74
C GLY A 355 -16.39 24.26 26.38
N THR A 356 -17.17 23.67 25.47
CA THR A 356 -18.48 24.20 25.07
C THR A 356 -19.51 24.05 26.20
N CYS A 357 -19.53 22.91 26.90
CA CYS A 357 -20.38 22.72 28.08
C CYS A 357 -20.06 23.72 29.20
N ALA A 358 -18.78 23.91 29.53
CA ALA A 358 -18.37 24.88 30.54
C ALA A 358 -18.77 26.32 30.19
N SER A 359 -18.65 26.68 28.91
CA SER A 359 -19.03 28.02 28.41
C SER A 359 -20.54 28.26 28.50
N ILE A 360 -21.36 27.26 28.14
CA ILE A 360 -22.82 27.34 28.26
C ILE A 360 -23.26 27.46 29.73
N VAL A 361 -22.63 26.69 30.62
CA VAL A 361 -22.91 26.77 32.07
C VAL A 361 -22.52 28.14 32.64
N ALA A 362 -21.37 28.70 32.24
CA ALA A 362 -20.98 30.04 32.67
C ALA A 362 -21.98 31.12 32.19
N LEU A 363 -22.43 31.02 30.93
CA LEU A 363 -23.43 31.93 30.37
C LEU A 363 -24.80 31.81 31.07
N SER A 364 -25.22 30.60 31.44
CA SER A 364 -26.49 30.41 32.16
C SER A 364 -26.44 30.99 33.57
N PHE A 365 -25.33 30.86 34.29
CA PHE A 365 -25.14 31.51 35.59
C PHE A 365 -25.09 33.03 35.47
N LEU A 366 -24.45 33.58 34.44
CA LEU A 366 -24.47 35.03 34.17
C LEU A 366 -25.88 35.54 33.87
N ALA A 367 -26.63 34.84 33.03
CA ALA A 367 -28.01 35.18 32.71
C ALA A 367 -28.92 35.12 33.96
N LEU A 368 -28.75 34.10 34.80
CA LEU A 368 -29.47 33.97 36.06
C LEU A 368 -29.09 35.10 37.04
N GLY A 369 -27.81 35.44 37.14
CA GLY A 369 -27.34 36.57 37.95
C GLY A 369 -27.96 37.90 37.51
N ILE A 370 -27.97 38.16 36.20
CA ILE A 370 -28.62 39.35 35.62
C ILE A 370 -30.12 39.34 35.93
N TYR A 371 -30.80 38.20 35.74
CA TYR A 371 -32.22 38.05 36.05
C TYR A 371 -32.52 38.37 37.52
N VAL A 372 -31.75 37.80 38.45
CA VAL A 372 -31.91 38.05 39.90
C VAL A 372 -31.69 39.51 40.24
N VAL A 373 -30.67 40.17 39.67
CA VAL A 373 -30.42 41.61 39.89
C VAL A 373 -31.59 42.45 39.37
N LEU A 374 -32.10 42.16 38.17
CA LEU A 374 -33.25 42.87 37.60
C LEU A 374 -34.52 42.64 38.43
N ALA A 375 -34.77 41.41 38.89
CA ALA A 375 -35.90 41.08 39.75
C ALA A 375 -35.83 41.82 41.09
N ARG A 376 -34.65 41.86 41.73
CA ARG A 376 -34.44 42.62 42.99
C ARG A 376 -34.63 44.12 42.81
N ARG A 377 -34.13 44.69 41.71
CA ARG A 377 -34.34 46.12 41.37
C ARG A 377 -35.83 46.41 41.15
N LYS A 378 -36.55 45.53 40.45
CA LYS A 378 -37.99 45.67 40.23
C LYS A 378 -38.77 45.60 41.55
N LEU A 379 -38.43 44.65 42.43
CA LEU A 379 -39.04 44.51 43.75
C LEU A 379 -38.80 45.74 44.62
N SER A 380 -37.56 46.26 44.64
CA SER A 380 -37.21 47.47 45.41
C SER A 380 -38.00 48.70 44.95
N LYS A 381 -38.14 48.89 43.62
CA LYS A 381 -38.96 49.97 43.06
C LYS A 381 -40.45 49.82 43.36
N MET A 382 -40.97 48.58 43.42
CA MET A 382 -42.36 48.35 43.82
C MET A 382 -42.56 48.62 45.31
N MET A 383 -41.65 48.17 46.16
CA MET A 383 -41.63 48.44 47.60
C MET A 383 -41.65 49.94 47.90
N GLU A 384 -40.84 50.73 47.21
CA GLU A 384 -40.77 52.19 47.35
C GLU A 384 -42.10 52.85 46.97
N LYS A 385 -42.71 52.46 45.84
CA LYS A 385 -44.03 52.95 45.43
C LYS A 385 -45.14 52.59 46.42
N TYR A 386 -45.13 51.37 46.94
CA TYR A 386 -46.09 50.94 47.96
C TYR A 386 -45.89 51.72 49.27
N PHE A 387 -44.64 52.00 49.65
CA PHE A 387 -44.30 52.81 50.81
C PHE A 387 -44.82 54.25 50.67
N GLU A 388 -44.72 54.85 49.50
CA GLU A 388 -45.29 56.17 49.21
C GLU A 388 -46.83 56.17 49.24
N GLN A 389 -47.48 55.22 48.55
CA GLN A 389 -48.94 55.18 48.43
C GLN A 389 -49.66 54.93 49.75
N HIS A 390 -49.07 54.13 50.65
CA HIS A 390 -49.67 53.81 51.94
C HIS A 390 -49.24 54.75 53.07
N GLY A 391 -48.77 55.96 52.72
CA GLY A 391 -48.46 57.00 53.71
C GLY A 391 -47.25 56.67 54.59
N GLY A 392 -46.30 55.88 54.09
CA GLY A 392 -45.06 55.54 54.80
C GLY A 392 -44.27 56.79 55.24
N TRP A 393 -44.34 57.87 54.46
CA TRP A 393 -43.79 59.17 54.84
C TRP A 393 -44.52 59.84 55.99
N ILE A 394 -45.85 59.71 56.08
CA ILE A 394 -46.65 60.22 57.21
C ILE A 394 -46.29 59.47 58.49
N LEU A 395 -46.08 58.16 58.42
CA LEU A 395 -45.60 57.35 59.55
C LEU A 395 -44.22 57.86 60.02
N LEU A 396 -43.31 58.09 59.08
CA LEU A 396 -41.94 58.51 59.38
C LEU A 396 -41.87 59.94 59.92
N GLU A 397 -42.69 60.83 59.38
CA GLU A 397 -42.84 62.22 59.84
C GLU A 397 -43.50 62.29 61.22
N LYS A 398 -44.48 61.43 61.50
CA LYS A 398 -45.10 61.33 62.83
C LYS A 398 -44.13 60.80 63.87
N ILE A 399 -43.35 59.75 63.56
CA ILE A 399 -42.27 59.25 64.43
C ILE A 399 -41.21 60.33 64.71
N LYS A 400 -40.87 61.15 63.71
CA LYS A 400 -39.84 62.21 63.83
C LYS A 400 -40.34 63.44 64.58
N SER A 401 -41.64 63.75 64.47
CA SER A 401 -42.32 64.89 65.11
C SER A 401 -42.71 64.62 66.57
N SER A 402 -43.06 63.37 66.92
CA SER A 402 -43.41 62.99 68.29
C SER A 402 -42.19 62.50 69.10
N GLN A 403 -41.21 63.39 69.34
CA GLN A 403 -40.30 63.18 70.46
C GLN A 403 -41.05 63.49 71.76
N GLY A 404 -41.72 62.50 72.34
CA GLY A 404 -42.17 62.58 73.74
C GLY A 404 -43.64 62.30 74.08
N LEU A 405 -44.47 61.78 73.17
CA LEU A 405 -45.77 61.18 73.52
C LEU A 405 -45.88 59.79 72.89
N GLY A 406 -46.03 58.76 73.74
CA GLY A 406 -45.89 57.35 73.38
C GLY A 406 -46.97 56.86 72.41
N PHE A 407 -46.53 56.16 71.36
CA PHE A 407 -47.41 55.44 70.45
C PHE A 407 -47.20 53.93 70.62
N THR A 408 -48.28 53.17 70.73
CA THR A 408 -48.25 51.72 70.83
C THR A 408 -48.31 51.11 69.43
N ILE A 409 -47.24 50.42 69.02
CA ILE A 409 -47.23 49.62 67.80
C ILE A 409 -47.90 48.29 68.11
N PHE A 410 -49.06 48.04 67.51
CA PHE A 410 -49.72 46.74 67.61
C PHE A 410 -49.15 45.78 66.57
N THR A 411 -48.83 44.55 66.99
CA THR A 411 -48.45 43.50 66.04
C THR A 411 -49.69 43.03 65.27
N LYS A 412 -49.47 42.46 64.07
CA LYS A 412 -50.56 41.93 63.23
C LYS A 412 -51.52 41.00 64.00
N GLN A 413 -50.96 40.14 64.86
CA GLN A 413 -51.75 39.24 65.72
C GLN A 413 -52.63 39.96 66.75
N GLN A 414 -52.20 41.11 67.29
CA GLN A 414 -52.99 41.89 68.25
C GLN A 414 -54.19 42.55 67.57
N VAL A 415 -54.01 43.05 66.35
CA VAL A 415 -55.09 43.66 65.56
C VAL A 415 -56.09 42.59 65.11
N GLU A 416 -55.63 41.46 64.59
CA GLU A 416 -56.49 40.32 64.20
C GLU A 416 -57.35 39.80 65.36
N LYS A 417 -56.81 39.79 66.59
CA LYS A 417 -57.57 39.37 67.78
C LYS A 417 -58.62 40.39 68.21
N ALA A 418 -58.34 41.69 68.08
CA ALA A 418 -59.27 42.75 68.45
C ALA A 418 -60.42 42.92 67.43
N THR A 419 -60.16 42.63 66.15
CA THR A 419 -61.17 42.70 65.08
C THR A 419 -61.88 41.36 64.84
N ASN A 420 -61.62 40.34 65.67
CA ASN A 420 -62.18 39.00 65.53
C ASN A 420 -61.96 38.45 64.10
N ASN A 421 -60.71 38.47 63.63
CA ASN A 421 -60.32 38.13 62.25
C ASN A 421 -61.01 38.96 61.16
N PHE A 422 -61.47 40.18 61.48
CA PHE A 422 -62.14 41.10 60.55
C PHE A 422 -63.53 40.63 60.06
N ASP A 423 -64.22 39.80 60.83
CA ASP A 423 -65.51 39.17 60.43
C ASP A 423 -66.77 40.02 60.67
N SER A 424 -66.68 41.29 61.10
CA SER A 424 -67.85 42.17 61.26
C SER A 424 -67.73 43.44 60.40
N PRO A 425 -68.79 43.85 59.68
CA PRO A 425 -68.79 45.04 58.84
C PRO A 425 -68.52 46.32 59.65
N ILE A 426 -67.62 47.12 59.10
CA ILE A 426 -67.00 48.32 59.66
C ILE A 426 -68.05 49.43 59.78
N PHE A 427 -68.82 49.44 60.85
CA PHE A 427 -69.51 50.66 61.32
C PHE A 427 -69.63 50.75 62.85
N SER A 428 -69.22 49.72 63.59
CA SER A 428 -69.28 49.67 65.06
C SER A 428 -67.93 49.82 65.77
N ALA A 429 -66.79 49.82 65.05
CA ALA A 429 -65.46 49.96 65.68
C ALA A 429 -65.16 51.39 66.18
N MET A 430 -65.74 52.42 65.56
CA MET A 430 -65.66 53.80 66.08
C MET A 430 -66.56 54.01 67.30
N GLU A 431 -67.70 53.33 67.38
CA GLU A 431 -68.66 53.47 68.50
C GLU A 431 -68.21 52.74 69.78
N VAL A 432 -67.39 51.69 69.66
CA VAL A 432 -66.80 50.98 70.80
C VAL A 432 -65.63 51.74 71.43
N MET A 433 -64.86 52.51 70.66
CA MET A 433 -63.74 53.29 71.20
C MET A 433 -64.17 54.59 71.88
N GLU A 434 -65.33 55.16 71.56
CA GLU A 434 -65.79 56.42 72.16
C GLU A 434 -66.48 56.24 73.53
N ARG A 435 -66.93 55.02 73.88
CA ARG A 435 -67.46 54.72 75.23
C ARG A 435 -66.37 54.52 76.28
N SER A 436 -65.17 54.03 75.94
CA SER A 436 -64.13 53.78 76.95
C SER A 436 -63.40 55.04 77.41
N THR A 437 -63.62 56.19 76.78
CA THR A 437 -63.04 57.48 77.20
C THR A 437 -63.95 58.27 78.15
N LYS A 438 -65.10 57.73 78.56
CA LYS A 438 -66.00 58.35 79.56
C LYS A 438 -66.06 57.67 80.93
N GLU A 439 -65.30 56.59 81.14
CA GLU A 439 -65.09 56.00 82.48
C GLU A 439 -63.62 55.60 82.66
N GLN A 440 -62.72 56.59 82.64
CA GLN A 440 -61.50 56.61 83.46
C GLN A 440 -60.80 57.97 83.45
#